data_AF-A0A1B7TCN5-F1
#
_entry.id   AF-A0A1B7TCN5-F1
#
_cell.length_a   1.000
_cell.length_b   1.000
_cell.length_c   1.000
_cell.angle_alpha   90.00
_cell.angle_beta   90.00
_cell.angle_gamma   90.00
#
_symmetry.space_group_name_H-M   'P 1'
#
loop_
_entity.id
_entity.type
_entity.pdbx_description
1 polymer ?
#
loop_
_entity_poly.entity_id
_entity_poly.type
_entity_poly.pdbx_seq_one_letter_code
_entity_poly.pdbx_strand_id
1 'polypeptide(L)'
;MNNYTENYIQTDEFPQQYIRNKENTVEGYPKLQKLMDLKEQQVVTHSTKAYGCRMNVDKMTPYLKKWLAEDGLNFDVVMIGCLSENQFLYPVLRSLPIDKLISKPGFLFIWASSTKINELSRYLNEEIVTKKFRRSEELIFIPVDKDSCFYPGMANGTDESLLDKMQWHCWMCITGTVRRATDGHLIHCNVDTDLILENETPISSTDSENTFESQTQTQKDSNSKHSSIFKKNNNCVPSEIYKIAENFSTATRRLHIIPGRTGLNMPVRLRKGWVIMSPDVMLNNFKPKEYIKETEQLLNLPEDPEIEKLRPKSPVQKPKYKNSAH
;
A
#
# COMPACT_ATOMS: atom_id res chain seq x y z
N MET A 1 -9.89 27.28 -24.02
CA MET A 1 -9.56 25.84 -24.07
C MET A 1 -8.96 25.49 -22.73
N ASN A 2 -9.50 24.50 -22.01
CA ASN A 2 -9.00 24.16 -20.67
C ASN A 2 -7.75 23.28 -20.82
N ASN A 3 -6.58 23.90 -20.94
CA ASN A 3 -5.29 23.21 -20.98
C ASN A 3 -4.62 23.35 -19.61
N TYR A 4 -4.73 22.31 -18.79
CA TYR A 4 -4.16 22.32 -17.44
C TYR A 4 -2.62 22.29 -17.41
N THR A 5 -1.96 21.82 -18.48
CA THR A 5 -0.51 21.93 -18.62
C THR A 5 -0.07 23.37 -18.83
N GLU A 6 -0.77 24.11 -19.70
CA GLU A 6 -0.52 25.54 -19.89
C GLU A 6 -0.82 26.32 -18.62
N ASN A 7 -1.92 25.99 -17.93
CA ASN A 7 -2.25 26.60 -16.65
C ASN A 7 -1.14 26.39 -15.62
N TYR A 8 -0.62 25.17 -15.49
CA TYR A 8 0.52 24.88 -14.62
C TYR A 8 1.74 25.77 -14.92
N ILE A 9 2.09 25.94 -16.19
CA ILE A 9 3.21 26.81 -16.59
C ILE A 9 2.98 28.27 -16.18
N GLN A 10 1.73 28.73 -16.17
CA GLN A 10 1.37 30.12 -15.88
C GLN A 10 1.12 30.39 -14.39
N THR A 11 0.62 29.42 -13.62
CA THR A 11 0.14 29.62 -12.25
C THR A 11 0.83 28.76 -11.19
N ASP A 12 1.65 27.79 -11.59
CA ASP A 12 2.24 26.73 -10.73
C ASP A 12 1.18 25.85 -10.03
N GLU A 13 -0.08 25.89 -10.49
CA GLU A 13 -1.13 24.98 -10.03
C GLU A 13 -1.11 23.68 -10.82
N PHE A 14 -0.82 22.58 -10.12
CA PHE A 14 -0.65 21.28 -10.75
C PHE A 14 -1.95 20.76 -11.40
N PRO A 15 -1.89 20.09 -12.57
CA PRO A 15 -3.09 19.56 -13.25
C PRO A 15 -3.95 18.63 -12.39
N GLN A 16 -3.34 17.81 -11.52
CA GLN A 16 -4.07 16.93 -10.62
C GLN A 16 -4.90 17.67 -9.57
N GLN A 17 -4.65 18.96 -9.33
CA GLN A 17 -5.45 19.77 -8.42
C GLN A 17 -6.91 19.89 -8.90
N TYR A 18 -7.12 19.85 -10.21
CA TYR A 18 -8.42 20.00 -10.87
C TYR A 18 -9.26 18.71 -10.91
N ILE A 19 -8.72 17.56 -10.50
CA ILE A 19 -9.49 16.32 -10.41
C ILE A 19 -10.53 16.46 -9.30
N ARG A 20 -11.79 16.18 -9.59
CA ARG A 20 -12.89 16.27 -8.61
C ARG A 20 -13.05 14.95 -7.85
N ASN A 21 -13.76 15.00 -6.73
CA ASN A 21 -14.15 13.83 -5.95
C ASN A 21 -12.94 13.00 -5.45
N LYS A 22 -11.82 13.67 -5.12
CA LYS A 22 -10.61 12.99 -4.64
C LYS A 22 -10.85 12.30 -3.29
N GLU A 23 -11.53 13.00 -2.38
CA GLU A 23 -11.86 12.48 -1.04
C GLU A 23 -12.86 11.33 -1.08
N ASN A 24 -13.85 11.39 -1.99
CA ASN A 24 -14.82 10.33 -2.22
C ASN A 24 -14.95 10.02 -3.71
N THR A 25 -14.11 9.11 -4.20
CA THR A 25 -14.06 8.71 -5.62
C THR A 25 -15.35 8.04 -6.10
N VAL A 26 -16.23 7.63 -5.18
CA VAL A 26 -17.47 6.89 -5.45
C VAL A 26 -18.71 7.74 -5.16
N GLU A 27 -18.53 9.04 -4.96
CA GLU A 27 -19.62 10.01 -4.81
C GLU A 27 -20.60 9.90 -6.00
N GLY A 28 -21.90 9.82 -5.68
CA GLY A 28 -22.95 9.61 -6.67
C GLY A 28 -23.19 8.14 -7.05
N TYR A 29 -22.43 7.18 -6.49
CA TYR A 29 -22.59 5.75 -6.73
C TYR A 29 -22.89 4.96 -5.43
N PRO A 30 -24.13 4.98 -4.90
CA PRO A 30 -24.46 4.41 -3.58
C PRO A 30 -24.12 2.92 -3.42
N LYS A 31 -24.25 2.12 -4.49
CA LYS A 31 -23.90 0.70 -4.46
C LYS A 31 -22.39 0.47 -4.30
N LEU A 32 -21.59 1.32 -4.93
CA LEU A 32 -20.13 1.24 -4.84
C LEU A 32 -19.65 1.76 -3.48
N GLN A 33 -20.24 2.84 -2.98
CA GLN A 33 -20.03 3.29 -1.59
C GLN A 33 -20.32 2.16 -0.59
N LYS A 34 -21.50 1.54 -0.69
CA LYS A 34 -21.86 0.40 0.17
C LYS A 34 -20.86 -0.75 0.08
N LEU A 35 -20.36 -1.07 -1.12
CA LEU A 35 -19.34 -2.10 -1.30
C LEU A 35 -18.04 -1.75 -0.56
N MET A 36 -17.56 -0.51 -0.70
CA MET A 36 -16.36 -0.04 -0.01
C MET A 36 -16.51 -0.09 1.50
N ASP A 37 -17.64 0.40 2.03
CA ASP A 37 -17.93 0.41 3.46
C ASP A 37 -17.99 -1.02 4.04
N LEU A 38 -18.66 -1.95 3.34
CA LEU A 38 -18.74 -3.35 3.75
C LEU A 38 -17.36 -4.02 3.76
N LYS A 39 -16.52 -3.75 2.74
CA LYS A 39 -15.16 -4.30 2.69
C LYS A 39 -14.27 -3.73 3.80
N GLU A 40 -14.37 -2.43 4.09
CA GLU A 40 -13.66 -1.81 5.21
C GLU A 40 -14.08 -2.44 6.55
N GLN A 41 -15.38 -2.61 6.79
CA GLN A 41 -15.90 -3.29 7.98
C GLN A 41 -15.43 -4.74 8.07
N GLN A 42 -15.46 -5.48 6.96
CA GLN A 42 -15.00 -6.87 6.90
C GLN A 42 -13.52 -6.96 7.29
N VAL A 43 -12.66 -6.08 6.75
CA VAL A 43 -11.24 -6.03 7.09
C VAL A 43 -11.03 -5.69 8.56
N VAL A 44 -11.69 -4.65 9.07
CA VAL A 44 -11.55 -4.21 10.47
C VAL A 44 -11.95 -5.32 11.45
N THR A 45 -13.05 -6.03 11.17
CA THR A 45 -13.62 -7.06 12.04
C THR A 45 -12.70 -8.29 12.18
N HIS A 46 -12.00 -8.65 11.10
CA HIS A 46 -11.22 -9.89 11.02
C HIS A 46 -9.71 -9.66 11.03
N SER A 47 -9.27 -8.41 11.20
CA SER A 47 -7.85 -8.09 11.26
C SER A 47 -7.25 -8.52 12.59
N THR A 48 -6.08 -9.15 12.52
CA THR A 48 -5.23 -9.34 13.71
C THR A 48 -4.86 -7.99 14.31
N LYS A 49 -4.35 -7.99 15.55
CA LYS A 49 -3.72 -6.78 16.10
C LYS A 49 -2.59 -6.29 15.20
N ALA A 50 -2.26 -5.01 15.34
CA ALA A 50 -1.14 -4.43 14.59
C ALA A 50 0.19 -4.98 15.10
N TYR A 51 0.99 -5.53 14.19
CA TYR A 51 2.29 -6.12 14.50
C TYR A 51 3.42 -5.27 13.96
N GLY A 52 4.39 -4.97 14.80
CA GLY A 52 5.62 -4.28 14.45
C GLY A 52 6.86 -5.12 14.75
N CYS A 53 7.80 -5.14 13.81
CA CYS A 53 9.08 -5.80 13.89
C CYS A 53 10.18 -4.75 13.66
N ARG A 54 10.76 -4.24 14.75
CA ARG A 54 11.82 -3.23 14.68
C ARG A 54 13.15 -3.89 14.33
N MET A 55 13.68 -3.61 13.15
CA MET A 55 14.87 -4.29 12.60
C MET A 55 15.68 -3.34 11.72
N ASN A 56 17.00 -3.32 11.91
CA ASN A 56 17.88 -2.64 10.95
C ASN A 56 17.93 -3.37 9.61
N VAL A 57 18.19 -2.62 8.55
CA VAL A 57 18.14 -3.09 7.16
C VAL A 57 19.04 -4.31 6.91
N ASP A 58 20.25 -4.30 7.47
CA ASP A 58 21.24 -5.40 7.38
C ASP A 58 20.74 -6.72 7.96
N LYS A 59 19.82 -6.67 8.93
CA LYS A 59 19.30 -7.85 9.62
C LYS A 59 18.00 -8.38 9.04
N MET A 60 17.33 -7.64 8.16
CA MET A 60 16.02 -8.04 7.60
C MET A 60 16.09 -9.39 6.89
N THR A 61 17.01 -9.55 5.93
CA THR A 61 17.15 -10.77 5.14
C THR A 61 17.51 -12.00 5.98
N PRO A 62 18.53 -11.97 6.86
CA PRO A 62 18.80 -13.08 7.78
C PRO A 62 17.59 -13.49 8.62
N TYR A 63 16.83 -12.52 9.12
CA TYR A 63 15.68 -12.79 9.98
C TYR A 63 14.49 -13.40 9.21
N LEU A 64 14.24 -12.94 7.99
CA LEU A 64 13.23 -13.54 7.12
C LEU A 64 13.60 -14.97 6.72
N LYS A 65 14.88 -15.24 6.45
CA LYS A 65 15.37 -16.62 6.23
C LYS A 65 15.16 -17.48 7.47
N LYS A 66 15.35 -16.92 8.67
CA LYS A 66 15.07 -17.60 9.93
C LYS A 66 13.58 -17.95 10.07
N TRP A 67 12.67 -17.00 9.82
CA TRP A 67 11.22 -17.25 9.84
C TRP A 67 10.80 -18.38 8.91
N LEU A 68 11.41 -18.44 7.72
CA LEU A 68 11.15 -19.51 6.77
C LEU A 68 11.69 -20.87 7.22
N ALA A 69 12.90 -20.91 7.78
CA ALA A 69 13.58 -22.15 8.12
C ALA A 69 13.12 -22.74 9.47
N GLU A 70 12.90 -21.89 10.48
CA GLU A 70 12.60 -22.32 11.85
C GLU A 70 11.11 -22.31 12.15
N ASP A 71 10.38 -21.28 11.69
CA ASP A 71 8.97 -21.09 12.02
C ASP A 71 8.03 -21.55 10.89
N GLY A 72 8.56 -21.84 9.68
CA GLY A 72 7.75 -22.17 8.50
C GLY A 72 6.83 -21.03 8.05
N LEU A 73 7.14 -19.79 8.43
CA LEU A 73 6.28 -18.63 8.22
C LEU A 73 6.43 -18.06 6.80
N ASN A 74 5.32 -18.04 6.07
CA ASN A 74 5.16 -17.35 4.79
C ASN A 74 3.95 -16.39 4.85
N PHE A 75 3.86 -15.51 3.86
CA PHE A 75 2.83 -14.49 3.75
C PHE A 75 2.15 -14.57 2.40
N ASP A 76 0.87 -14.24 2.35
CA ASP A 76 0.08 -14.27 1.12
C ASP A 76 0.18 -12.94 0.37
N VAL A 77 0.32 -11.84 1.11
CA VAL A 77 0.53 -10.50 0.59
C VAL A 77 1.81 -9.92 1.19
N VAL A 78 2.75 -9.52 0.34
CA VAL A 78 3.97 -8.83 0.77
C VAL A 78 4.06 -7.47 0.08
N MET A 79 4.21 -6.41 0.87
CA MET A 79 4.49 -5.06 0.42
C MET A 79 5.94 -4.69 0.75
N ILE A 80 6.64 -4.03 -0.18
CA ILE A 80 8.02 -3.60 -0.01
C ILE A 80 8.14 -2.13 -0.43
N GLY A 81 8.79 -1.31 0.42
CA GLY A 81 8.97 0.11 0.16
C GLY A 81 7.81 0.96 0.71
N CYS A 82 7.95 2.28 0.62
CA CYS A 82 6.95 3.24 1.12
C CYS A 82 7.00 4.50 0.25
N LEU A 83 6.15 5.49 0.53
CA LEU A 83 6.17 6.78 -0.15
C LEU A 83 7.24 7.70 0.47
N SER A 84 8.47 7.20 0.50
CA SER A 84 9.67 7.90 0.97
C SER A 84 10.89 7.34 0.25
N GLU A 85 11.82 8.22 -0.10
CA GLU A 85 13.01 7.85 -0.86
C GLU A 85 13.89 6.89 -0.07
N ASN A 86 14.34 5.83 -0.72
CA ASN A 86 15.06 4.76 -0.05
C ASN A 86 16.18 4.18 -0.92
N GLN A 87 17.40 4.59 -0.61
CA GLN A 87 18.62 4.10 -1.26
C GLN A 87 18.86 2.59 -1.08
N PHE A 88 18.30 1.97 -0.05
CA PHE A 88 18.48 0.54 0.25
C PHE A 88 17.39 -0.35 -0.36
N LEU A 89 16.37 0.22 -1.00
CA LEU A 89 15.25 -0.55 -1.58
C LEU A 89 15.77 -1.66 -2.50
N TYR A 90 16.62 -1.30 -3.46
CA TYR A 90 17.10 -2.23 -4.48
C TYR A 90 18.09 -3.29 -3.95
N PRO A 91 19.14 -2.94 -3.17
CA PRO A 91 19.99 -3.94 -2.51
C PRO A 91 19.22 -4.92 -1.63
N VAL A 92 18.24 -4.43 -0.87
CA VAL A 92 17.43 -5.28 0.00
C VAL A 92 16.57 -6.20 -0.83
N LEU A 93 15.85 -5.68 -1.82
CA LEU A 93 14.97 -6.44 -2.70
C LEU A 93 15.67 -7.66 -3.31
N ARG A 94 16.91 -7.47 -3.81
CA ARG A 94 17.74 -8.56 -4.36
C ARG A 94 18.18 -9.60 -3.34
N SER A 95 18.29 -9.23 -2.06
CA SER A 95 18.71 -10.13 -0.99
C SER A 95 17.56 -10.94 -0.37
N LEU A 96 16.33 -10.45 -0.51
CA LEU A 96 15.14 -11.04 0.12
C LEU A 96 14.79 -12.40 -0.51
N PRO A 97 14.41 -13.41 0.30
CA PRO A 97 13.97 -14.71 -0.20
C PRO A 97 12.51 -14.68 -0.69
N ILE A 98 12.17 -13.76 -1.62
CA ILE A 98 10.78 -13.47 -2.00
C ILE A 98 10.02 -14.68 -2.57
N ASP A 99 10.73 -15.63 -3.19
CA ASP A 99 10.16 -16.82 -3.81
C ASP A 99 9.62 -17.84 -2.80
N LYS A 100 10.15 -17.83 -1.57
CA LYS A 100 9.73 -18.66 -0.45
C LYS A 100 8.93 -17.88 0.59
N LEU A 101 9.20 -16.58 0.71
CA LEU A 101 8.49 -15.69 1.62
C LEU A 101 7.01 -15.55 1.25
N ILE A 102 6.70 -15.61 -0.04
CA ILE A 102 5.36 -15.40 -0.57
C ILE A 102 4.72 -16.75 -0.92
N SER A 103 3.53 -17.00 -0.35
CA SER A 103 2.70 -18.18 -0.64
C SER A 103 2.35 -18.29 -2.13
N LYS A 104 1.90 -19.47 -2.54
CA LYS A 104 1.36 -19.71 -3.89
C LYS A 104 -0.08 -20.22 -3.78
N PRO A 105 -1.09 -19.48 -4.28
CA PRO A 105 -0.97 -18.14 -4.89
C PRO A 105 -0.60 -17.05 -3.88
N GLY A 106 -0.02 -15.95 -4.36
CA GLY A 106 0.38 -14.82 -3.52
C GLY A 106 0.72 -13.56 -4.31
N PHE A 107 0.84 -12.45 -3.59
CA PHE A 107 0.87 -11.10 -4.16
C PHE A 107 2.01 -10.26 -3.60
N LEU A 108 2.70 -9.56 -4.49
CA LEU A 108 3.84 -8.70 -4.17
C LEU A 108 3.55 -7.29 -4.66
N PHE A 109 3.69 -6.31 -3.77
CA PHE A 109 3.55 -4.89 -4.06
C PHE A 109 4.88 -4.20 -3.78
N ILE A 110 5.47 -3.51 -4.77
CA ILE A 110 6.76 -2.84 -4.59
C ILE A 110 6.61 -1.37 -4.93
N TRP A 111 6.65 -0.52 -3.91
CA TRP A 111 6.59 0.94 -4.03
C TRP A 111 7.98 1.54 -4.25
N ALA A 112 8.09 2.40 -5.26
CA ALA A 112 9.30 3.12 -5.62
C ALA A 112 8.96 4.47 -6.25
N SER A 113 9.89 5.43 -6.18
CA SER A 113 9.78 6.69 -6.92
C SER A 113 10.07 6.49 -8.40
N SER A 114 9.71 7.48 -9.23
CA SER A 114 10.00 7.46 -10.67
C SER A 114 11.49 7.37 -11.00
N THR A 115 12.40 7.77 -10.10
CA THR A 115 13.85 7.64 -10.32
C THR A 115 14.32 6.18 -10.17
N LYS A 116 13.67 5.43 -9.26
CA LYS A 116 13.97 4.04 -8.93
C LYS A 116 13.21 3.02 -9.78
N ILE A 117 12.20 3.46 -10.53
CA ILE A 117 11.37 2.57 -11.35
C ILE A 117 12.15 1.80 -12.42
N ASN A 118 13.21 2.41 -12.96
CA ASN A 118 14.08 1.77 -13.96
C ASN A 118 14.91 0.64 -13.32
N GLU A 119 15.44 0.86 -12.12
CA GLU A 119 16.15 -0.18 -11.36
C GLU A 119 15.18 -1.33 -11.03
N LEU A 120 13.98 -1.01 -10.55
CA LEU A 120 12.95 -2.00 -10.26
C LEU A 120 12.56 -2.81 -11.50
N SER A 121 12.38 -2.15 -12.65
CA SER A 121 12.07 -2.80 -13.92
C SER A 121 13.17 -3.78 -14.32
N ARG A 122 14.45 -3.43 -14.13
CA ARG A 122 15.56 -4.37 -14.39
C ARG A 122 15.49 -5.59 -13.48
N TYR A 123 15.24 -5.39 -12.18
CA TYR A 123 15.12 -6.50 -11.22
C TYR A 123 13.95 -7.43 -11.54
N LEU A 124 12.77 -6.89 -11.83
CA LEU A 124 11.59 -7.70 -12.12
C LEU A 124 11.69 -8.47 -13.44
N ASN A 125 12.56 -8.03 -14.35
CA ASN A 125 12.90 -8.74 -15.59
C ASN A 125 14.05 -9.76 -15.42
N GLU A 126 14.66 -9.88 -14.25
CA GLU A 126 15.65 -10.93 -13.99
C GLU A 126 14.99 -12.31 -14.11
N GLU A 127 15.72 -13.27 -14.70
CA GLU A 127 15.20 -14.60 -15.02
C GLU A 127 14.66 -15.33 -13.77
N ILE A 128 15.32 -15.16 -12.63
CA ILE A 128 14.91 -15.77 -11.35
C ILE A 128 13.55 -15.24 -10.90
N VAL A 129 13.31 -13.93 -11.07
CA VAL A 129 12.08 -13.27 -10.63
C VAL A 129 10.94 -13.56 -11.61
N THR A 130 11.17 -13.38 -12.91
CA THR A 130 10.18 -13.64 -13.98
C THR A 130 9.68 -15.08 -14.01
N LYS A 131 10.51 -16.07 -13.64
CA LYS A 131 10.09 -17.48 -13.50
C LYS A 131 9.09 -17.71 -12.36
N LYS A 132 9.00 -16.80 -11.38
CA LYS A 132 8.15 -16.95 -10.19
C LYS A 132 7.01 -15.95 -10.13
N PHE A 133 7.26 -14.72 -10.55
CA PHE A 133 6.34 -13.59 -10.46
C PHE A 133 6.00 -13.06 -11.85
N ARG A 134 4.73 -12.78 -12.05
CA ARG A 134 4.23 -12.07 -13.24
C ARG A 134 3.75 -10.69 -12.81
N ARG A 135 4.21 -9.65 -13.48
CA ARG A 135 3.66 -8.30 -13.32
C ARG A 135 2.20 -8.30 -13.77
N SER A 136 1.31 -7.77 -12.94
CA SER A 136 -0.12 -7.68 -13.22
C SER A 136 -0.59 -6.25 -13.41
N GLU A 137 -0.26 -5.36 -12.46
CA GLU A 137 -0.74 -3.97 -12.44
C GLU A 137 0.39 -3.02 -12.06
N GLU A 138 0.24 -1.75 -12.41
CA GLU A 138 1.06 -0.63 -11.94
C GLU A 138 0.14 0.36 -11.24
N LEU A 139 0.27 0.49 -9.91
CA LEU A 139 -0.48 1.50 -9.15
C LEU A 139 0.32 2.80 -9.11
N ILE A 140 -0.36 3.92 -9.14
CA ILE A 140 0.26 5.25 -9.12
C ILE A 140 -0.30 6.03 -7.94
N PHE A 141 0.57 6.60 -7.13
CA PHE A 141 0.18 7.60 -6.12
C PHE A 141 0.70 8.97 -6.54
N ILE A 142 -0.19 9.95 -6.56
CA ILE A 142 0.11 11.34 -6.96
C ILE A 142 -0.13 12.28 -5.77
N PRO A 143 0.93 12.93 -5.25
CA PRO A 143 0.80 14.01 -4.28
C PRO A 143 0.03 15.21 -4.84
N VAL A 144 -0.62 15.95 -3.96
CA VAL A 144 -1.42 17.12 -4.37
C VAL A 144 -0.56 18.23 -4.98
N ASP A 145 0.63 18.44 -4.42
CA ASP A 145 1.62 19.45 -4.83
C ASP A 145 3.03 19.14 -4.27
N LYS A 146 3.97 20.05 -4.49
CA LYS A 146 5.36 19.97 -4.03
C LYS A 146 5.53 20.22 -2.52
N ASP A 147 4.54 20.82 -1.84
CA ASP A 147 4.54 21.05 -0.40
C ASP A 147 4.08 19.82 0.39
N SER A 148 3.51 18.83 -0.31
CA SER A 148 3.16 17.53 0.26
C SER A 148 4.36 16.81 0.89
N CYS A 149 4.11 16.17 2.03
CA CYS A 149 5.08 15.26 2.66
C CYS A 149 5.35 13.99 1.84
N PHE A 150 4.48 13.70 0.86
CA PHE A 150 4.63 12.60 -0.09
C PHE A 150 5.27 13.05 -1.39
N TYR A 151 5.66 14.32 -1.56
CA TYR A 151 6.38 14.73 -2.76
C TYR A 151 7.70 13.92 -2.86
N PRO A 152 7.94 13.14 -3.94
CA PRO A 152 9.16 12.35 -4.09
C PRO A 152 10.46 13.18 -4.05
N GLY A 153 10.34 14.49 -4.28
CA GLY A 153 11.48 15.38 -4.41
C GLY A 153 12.23 15.18 -5.74
N MET A 154 13.09 16.13 -6.06
CA MET A 154 14.15 15.90 -7.03
C MET A 154 15.30 15.18 -6.31
N ALA A 155 15.59 13.94 -6.70
CA ALA A 155 16.76 13.23 -6.21
C ALA A 155 18.02 14.08 -6.48
N ASN A 156 18.60 14.60 -5.41
CA ASN A 156 19.96 15.14 -5.35
C ASN A 156 20.37 16.12 -6.47
N GLY A 157 19.60 17.16 -6.82
CA GLY A 157 20.09 18.35 -7.57
C GLY A 157 20.95 18.15 -8.84
N THR A 158 21.03 16.93 -9.38
CA THR A 158 21.98 16.50 -10.43
C THR A 158 21.26 15.87 -11.61
N ASP A 159 20.00 15.45 -11.43
CA ASP A 159 19.11 15.11 -12.52
C ASP A 159 18.36 16.37 -12.96
N GLU A 160 18.80 16.98 -14.05
CA GLU A 160 18.02 17.94 -14.84
C GLU A 160 16.83 17.21 -15.48
N SER A 161 15.84 16.83 -14.67
CA SER A 161 14.59 16.30 -15.19
C SER A 161 13.85 17.40 -15.94
N LEU A 162 13.54 17.18 -17.21
CA LEU A 162 12.78 18.12 -18.03
C LEU A 162 11.35 18.35 -17.50
N LEU A 163 10.81 17.39 -16.73
CA LEU A 163 9.47 17.42 -16.17
C LEU A 163 9.50 17.14 -14.66
N ASP A 164 8.56 17.74 -13.94
CA ASP A 164 8.34 17.46 -12.52
C ASP A 164 7.79 16.04 -12.31
N LYS A 165 8.55 15.22 -11.58
CA LYS A 165 8.18 13.83 -11.26
C LYS A 165 7.30 13.79 -10.00
N MET A 166 6.00 14.03 -10.20
CA MET A 166 4.97 14.07 -9.15
C MET A 166 4.36 12.69 -8.83
N GLN A 167 5.10 11.58 -8.99
CA GLN A 167 4.50 10.24 -8.98
C GLN A 167 5.32 9.22 -8.18
N TRP A 168 4.61 8.39 -7.43
CA TRP A 168 5.10 7.12 -6.93
C TRP A 168 4.47 5.99 -7.72
N HIS A 169 5.24 4.93 -7.92
CA HIS A 169 4.82 3.76 -8.66
C HIS A 169 4.83 2.54 -7.76
N CYS A 170 3.84 1.67 -7.91
CA CYS A 170 3.78 0.37 -7.28
C CYS A 170 3.68 -0.73 -8.32
N TRP A 171 4.66 -1.63 -8.36
CA TRP A 171 4.54 -2.81 -9.19
C TRP A 171 3.83 -3.90 -8.42
N MET A 172 2.65 -4.27 -8.90
CA MET A 172 1.89 -5.40 -8.38
C MET A 172 2.23 -6.66 -9.18
N CYS A 173 2.73 -7.67 -8.49
CA CYS A 173 3.13 -8.95 -9.08
C CYS A 173 2.37 -10.12 -8.43
N ILE A 174 2.13 -11.16 -9.23
CA ILE A 174 1.39 -12.36 -8.82
C ILE A 174 2.32 -13.58 -8.96
N THR A 175 2.35 -14.43 -7.94
CA THR A 175 2.96 -15.77 -8.00
C THR A 175 1.88 -16.85 -7.93
N GLY A 176 2.12 -17.99 -8.57
CA GLY A 176 1.11 -19.05 -8.74
C GLY A 176 0.04 -18.71 -9.78
N THR A 177 -1.09 -19.42 -9.74
CA THR A 177 -2.21 -19.27 -10.67
C THR A 177 -3.42 -18.77 -9.90
N VAL A 178 -3.99 -17.65 -10.35
CA VAL A 178 -5.23 -17.09 -9.80
C VAL A 178 -6.10 -16.64 -10.96
N ARG A 179 -7.40 -16.93 -10.91
CA ARG A 179 -8.39 -16.65 -11.93
C ARG A 179 -9.55 -15.89 -11.31
N ARG A 180 -9.78 -14.65 -11.78
CA ARG A 180 -10.89 -13.78 -11.34
C ARG A 180 -12.27 -14.47 -11.39
N ALA A 181 -12.47 -15.38 -12.34
CA ALA A 181 -13.75 -16.06 -12.53
C ALA A 181 -14.05 -17.14 -11.47
N THR A 182 -13.02 -17.79 -10.92
CA THR A 182 -13.18 -18.95 -10.02
C THR A 182 -12.69 -18.69 -8.61
N ASP A 183 -11.72 -17.79 -8.45
CA ASP A 183 -10.98 -17.64 -7.19
C ASP A 183 -11.46 -16.41 -6.41
N GLY A 184 -12.79 -16.20 -6.38
CA GLY A 184 -13.42 -15.10 -5.65
C GLY A 184 -13.12 -15.14 -4.15
N HIS A 185 -13.02 -16.34 -3.58
CA HIS A 185 -12.59 -16.57 -2.20
C HIS A 185 -11.17 -16.06 -1.88
N LEU A 186 -10.32 -15.81 -2.90
CA LEU A 186 -8.96 -15.29 -2.74
C LEU A 186 -8.84 -13.82 -3.14
N ILE A 187 -9.51 -13.43 -4.23
CA ILE A 187 -9.33 -12.11 -4.87
C ILE A 187 -10.64 -11.44 -5.27
N HIS A 188 -10.78 -10.16 -4.91
CA HIS A 188 -11.85 -9.28 -5.40
C HIS A 188 -11.24 -8.23 -6.33
N CYS A 189 -11.19 -8.54 -7.62
CA CYS A 189 -10.67 -7.60 -8.64
C CYS A 189 -11.64 -6.45 -8.92
N ASN A 190 -11.09 -5.36 -9.48
CA ASN A 190 -11.83 -4.19 -9.98
C ASN A 190 -12.65 -3.45 -8.91
N VAL A 191 -12.33 -3.65 -7.63
CA VAL A 191 -12.91 -2.86 -6.53
C VAL A 191 -12.33 -1.45 -6.54
N ASP A 192 -11.02 -1.34 -6.70
CA ASP A 192 -10.27 -0.08 -6.70
C ASP A 192 -9.71 0.26 -8.09
N THR A 193 -9.38 1.54 -8.28
CA THR A 193 -8.59 2.02 -9.41
C THR A 193 -7.09 1.88 -9.14
N ASP A 194 -6.30 1.93 -10.21
CA ASP A 194 -4.83 1.94 -10.15
C ASP A 194 -4.23 3.30 -9.73
N LEU A 195 -4.99 4.38 -9.88
CA LEU A 195 -4.60 5.73 -9.47
C LEU A 195 -5.11 6.07 -8.06
N ILE A 196 -4.21 6.62 -7.23
CA ILE A 196 -4.48 7.19 -5.92
C ILE A 196 -4.01 8.63 -5.94
N LEU A 197 -4.88 9.54 -5.52
CA LEU A 197 -4.53 10.93 -5.28
C LEU A 197 -4.38 11.14 -3.78
N GLU A 198 -3.41 11.96 -3.38
CA GLU A 198 -3.34 12.43 -2.02
C GLU A 198 -4.61 13.18 -1.64
N ASN A 199 -5.22 12.77 -0.53
CA ASN A 199 -6.34 13.45 0.08
C ASN A 199 -5.85 14.33 1.23
N GLU A 200 -6.45 15.52 1.39
CA GLU A 200 -6.05 16.50 2.41
C GLU A 200 -6.37 16.02 3.84
N THR A 201 -7.28 15.05 3.97
CA THR A 201 -7.69 14.44 5.23
C THR A 201 -6.96 13.11 5.45
N PRO A 202 -5.98 13.04 6.37
CA PRO A 202 -5.51 11.76 6.85
C PRO A 202 -6.63 11.09 7.64
N ILE A 203 -7.25 10.06 7.08
CA ILE A 203 -8.22 9.20 7.75
C ILE A 203 -7.61 8.77 9.08
N SER A 204 -8.24 9.22 10.16
CA SER A 204 -7.85 8.89 11.51
C SER A 204 -7.88 7.38 11.69
N SER A 205 -6.75 6.82 12.09
CA SER A 205 -6.76 5.56 12.83
C SER A 205 -7.57 5.82 14.11
N THR A 206 -8.77 5.29 14.16
CA THR A 206 -9.47 5.04 15.42
C THR A 206 -8.60 4.13 16.26
N ASP A 207 -7.87 4.71 17.21
CA ASP A 207 -7.42 4.08 18.45
C ASP A 207 -7.09 5.22 19.46
N SER A 208 -8.06 5.43 20.35
CA SER A 208 -7.99 5.87 21.76
C SER A 208 -6.84 6.75 22.26
N GLU A 209 -7.25 7.91 22.79
CA GLU A 209 -6.77 8.63 23.98
C GLU A 209 -5.51 8.11 24.71
N ASN A 210 -4.54 9.00 24.88
CA ASN A 210 -3.80 9.09 26.14
C ASN A 210 -3.56 10.57 26.48
N THR A 211 -4.31 11.01 27.48
CA THR A 211 -4.23 12.30 28.15
C THR A 211 -2.92 12.39 28.93
N PHE A 212 -2.05 13.30 28.53
CA PHE A 212 -1.09 13.91 29.44
C PHE A 212 -1.22 15.42 29.27
N GLU A 213 -2.08 16.01 30.08
CA GLU A 213 -2.05 17.44 30.35
C GLU A 213 -0.74 17.73 31.10
N SER A 214 0.06 18.63 30.56
CA SER A 214 1.05 19.36 31.33
C SER A 214 0.77 20.83 31.09
N GLN A 215 0.20 21.42 32.13
CA GLN A 215 -0.08 22.84 32.25
C GLN A 215 1.24 23.61 32.22
N THR A 216 1.41 24.49 31.24
CA THR A 216 2.26 25.67 31.37
C THR A 216 1.61 26.82 30.61
N GLN A 217 1.02 27.73 31.38
CA GLN A 217 0.65 29.07 30.94
C GLN A 217 1.91 29.89 30.67
N THR A 218 2.06 30.43 29.46
CA THR A 218 2.75 31.72 29.28
C THR A 218 2.31 32.41 27.99
N GLN A 219 1.68 33.56 28.22
CA GLN A 219 1.55 34.80 27.45
C GLN A 219 1.69 34.83 25.91
N LYS A 220 0.66 35.48 25.33
CA LYS A 220 0.52 35.92 23.94
C LYS A 220 1.61 36.93 23.58
N ASP A 221 2.27 36.72 22.45
CA ASP A 221 2.79 37.81 21.61
C ASP A 221 2.51 37.51 20.14
N SER A 222 1.92 38.51 19.49
CA SER A 222 1.49 38.55 18.10
C SER A 222 2.64 39.01 17.20
N ASN A 223 3.13 38.14 16.32
CA ASN A 223 3.57 38.42 14.93
C ASN A 223 4.61 37.39 14.44
N SER A 224 4.15 36.38 13.71
CA SER A 224 4.91 35.67 12.66
C SER A 224 3.96 34.69 11.96
N LYS A 225 3.47 35.07 10.76
CA LYS A 225 2.68 34.19 9.89
C LYS A 225 3.63 33.45 8.95
N HIS A 226 4.16 32.33 9.43
CA HIS A 226 4.51 31.11 8.65
C HIS A 226 5.25 30.14 9.60
N SER A 227 4.60 29.71 10.69
CA SER A 227 5.06 28.51 11.40
C SER A 227 4.37 27.31 10.76
N SER A 228 5.15 26.50 10.05
CA SER A 228 4.80 25.15 9.61
C SER A 228 4.07 24.40 10.72
N ILE A 229 2.74 24.31 10.61
CA ILE A 229 1.93 23.45 11.46
C ILE A 229 2.42 22.04 11.18
N PHE A 230 3.13 21.43 12.14
CA PHE A 230 3.42 20.00 12.11
C PHE A 230 2.08 19.27 11.90
N LYS A 231 1.83 18.79 10.67
CA LYS A 231 0.66 17.97 10.35
C LYS A 231 0.78 16.70 11.20
N LYS A 232 0.01 16.65 12.29
CA LYS A 232 0.09 15.68 13.40
C LYS A 232 -0.13 14.20 12.99
N ASN A 233 -0.47 13.97 11.72
CA ASN A 233 -0.90 12.68 11.17
C ASN A 233 -0.04 12.16 10.03
N ASN A 234 1.13 12.74 9.76
CA ASN A 234 2.02 12.22 8.73
C ASN A 234 2.36 10.73 8.99
N ASN A 235 2.42 9.96 7.91
CA ASN A 235 2.77 8.55 7.86
C ASN A 235 3.44 8.30 6.52
N CYS A 236 4.59 7.63 6.48
CA CYS A 236 5.30 7.31 5.23
C CYS A 236 4.49 6.39 4.28
N VAL A 237 3.35 5.86 4.75
CA VAL A 237 2.50 4.92 4.03
C VAL A 237 1.03 5.35 4.19
N PRO A 238 0.41 6.03 3.21
CA PRO A 238 -1.01 6.40 3.28
C PRO A 238 -1.92 5.19 3.53
N SER A 239 -3.11 5.43 4.08
CA SER A 239 -4.03 4.34 4.40
C SER A 239 -4.57 3.65 3.13
N GLU A 240 -4.70 4.43 2.07
CA GLU A 240 -5.24 4.09 0.76
C GLU A 240 -4.41 2.97 0.10
N ILE A 241 -3.08 3.00 0.27
CA ILE A 241 -2.22 1.98 -0.34
C ILE A 241 -2.37 0.60 0.32
N TYR A 242 -2.73 0.57 1.61
CA TYR A 242 -3.10 -0.68 2.29
C TYR A 242 -4.49 -1.15 1.88
N LYS A 243 -5.45 -0.21 1.77
CA LYS A 243 -6.82 -0.51 1.37
C LYS A 243 -6.88 -1.22 0.03
N ILE A 244 -6.07 -0.82 -0.96
CA ILE A 244 -6.00 -1.53 -2.25
C ILE A 244 -5.61 -3.00 -2.07
N ALA A 245 -4.55 -3.28 -1.30
CA ALA A 245 -4.09 -4.65 -1.08
C ALA A 245 -5.11 -5.50 -0.31
N GLU A 246 -5.77 -4.91 0.69
CA GLU A 246 -6.83 -5.54 1.51
C GLU A 246 -8.13 -5.76 0.73
N ASN A 247 -8.48 -4.82 -0.14
CA ASN A 247 -9.64 -4.93 -1.00
C ASN A 247 -9.42 -5.99 -2.06
N PHE A 248 -8.23 -6.02 -2.65
CA PHE A 248 -7.84 -6.96 -3.69
C PHE A 248 -7.73 -8.40 -3.17
N SER A 249 -7.06 -8.65 -2.03
CA SER A 249 -6.84 -10.00 -1.51
C SER A 249 -7.52 -10.23 -0.15
N THR A 250 -8.27 -11.33 -0.08
CA THR A 250 -8.92 -11.77 1.16
C THR A 250 -7.93 -12.39 2.16
N ALA A 251 -6.69 -12.67 1.75
CA ALA A 251 -5.74 -13.38 2.61
C ALA A 251 -5.30 -12.51 3.81
N THR A 252 -5.23 -13.10 5.00
CA THR A 252 -4.99 -12.37 6.26
C THR A 252 -3.52 -12.25 6.63
N ARG A 253 -2.64 -13.06 6.00
CA ARG A 253 -1.20 -13.05 6.30
C ARG A 253 -0.48 -12.03 5.44
N ARG A 254 -0.36 -10.81 5.96
CA ARG A 254 0.19 -9.65 5.25
C ARG A 254 1.46 -9.13 5.92
N LEU A 255 2.53 -8.97 5.14
CA LEU A 255 3.81 -8.41 5.58
C LEU A 255 4.12 -7.15 4.81
N HIS A 256 4.57 -6.12 5.50
CA HIS A 256 5.11 -4.90 4.92
C HIS A 256 6.56 -4.71 5.36
N ILE A 257 7.49 -4.69 4.42
CA ILE A 257 8.91 -4.41 4.64
C ILE A 257 9.20 -2.98 4.18
N ILE A 258 9.61 -2.11 5.09
CA ILE A 258 10.07 -0.74 4.75
C ILE A 258 11.58 -0.70 4.97
N PRO A 259 12.40 -0.89 3.91
CA PRO A 259 13.82 -1.20 4.04
C PRO A 259 14.68 0.06 4.25
N GLY A 260 14.30 0.95 5.15
CA GLY A 260 14.98 2.24 5.32
C GLY A 260 14.42 3.06 6.47
N ARG A 261 15.16 4.09 6.85
CA ARG A 261 14.69 5.07 7.84
C ARG A 261 13.87 6.13 7.14
N THR A 262 12.69 6.44 7.66
CA THR A 262 11.76 7.41 7.10
C THR A 262 11.81 8.75 7.85
N GLY A 263 12.48 8.76 9.00
CA GLY A 263 12.72 9.96 9.80
C GLY A 263 11.49 10.43 10.58
N LEU A 264 11.66 11.55 11.30
CA LEU A 264 10.64 12.05 12.24
C LEU A 264 9.43 12.68 11.55
N ASN A 265 9.61 13.21 10.34
CA ASN A 265 8.54 13.90 9.60
C ASN A 265 7.52 12.93 8.98
N MET A 266 7.95 11.70 8.70
CA MET A 266 7.17 10.66 8.02
C MET A 266 7.31 9.34 8.79
N PRO A 267 6.75 9.23 10.00
CA PRO A 267 6.92 8.05 10.84
C PRO A 267 6.28 6.81 10.20
N VAL A 268 6.75 5.63 10.60
CA VAL A 268 6.13 4.35 10.26
C VAL A 268 5.00 4.07 11.24
N ARG A 269 3.74 4.15 10.80
CA ARG A 269 2.58 3.77 11.62
C ARG A 269 2.19 2.32 11.38
N LEU A 270 1.90 1.61 12.47
CA LEU A 270 1.40 0.24 12.42
C LEU A 270 -0.05 0.19 11.94
N ARG A 271 -0.43 -0.93 11.33
CA ARG A 271 -1.79 -1.19 10.84
C ARG A 271 -2.27 -2.56 11.31
N LYS A 272 -3.52 -2.64 11.77
CA LYS A 272 -4.18 -3.91 12.13
C LYS A 272 -4.22 -4.83 10.90
N GLY A 273 -4.05 -6.13 11.08
CA GLY A 273 -3.97 -7.11 9.99
C GLY A 273 -2.65 -7.14 9.23
N TRP A 274 -1.64 -6.36 9.65
CA TRP A 274 -0.32 -6.32 9.03
C TRP A 274 0.80 -6.56 10.03
N VAL A 275 1.84 -7.25 9.56
CA VAL A 275 3.18 -7.25 10.16
C VAL A 275 4.01 -6.20 9.45
N ILE A 276 4.50 -5.19 10.16
CA ILE A 276 5.35 -4.14 9.58
C ILE A 276 6.78 -4.28 10.10
N MET A 277 7.72 -4.50 9.21
CA MET A 277 9.15 -4.61 9.48
C MET A 277 9.89 -3.36 9.01
N SER A 278 10.50 -2.63 9.94
CA SER A 278 11.34 -1.45 9.62
C SER A 278 12.26 -1.02 10.77
N PRO A 279 13.34 -0.27 10.50
CA PRO A 279 14.18 0.31 11.55
C PRO A 279 13.42 1.29 12.46
N ASP A 280 12.42 1.98 11.92
CA ASP A 280 11.71 3.09 12.57
C ASP A 280 10.33 2.68 13.13
N VAL A 281 10.07 1.37 13.21
CA VAL A 281 8.89 0.85 13.91
C VAL A 281 9.01 1.08 15.41
N MET A 282 8.03 1.78 16.00
CA MET A 282 8.04 2.12 17.42
C MET A 282 7.73 0.93 18.34
N LEU A 283 6.74 0.10 17.96
CA LEU A 283 6.30 -1.05 18.76
C LEU A 283 6.88 -2.34 18.18
N ASN A 284 7.75 -3.00 18.94
CA ASN A 284 8.38 -4.27 18.54
C ASN A 284 7.69 -5.46 19.22
N ASN A 285 6.48 -5.81 18.77
CA ASN A 285 5.62 -6.83 19.38
C ASN A 285 5.44 -8.10 18.53
N PHE A 286 6.11 -8.20 17.38
CA PHE A 286 5.96 -9.36 16.50
C PHE A 286 6.67 -10.61 17.02
N LYS A 287 5.90 -11.69 17.18
CA LYS A 287 6.39 -13.02 17.56
C LYS A 287 5.85 -14.06 16.56
N PRO A 288 6.70 -14.68 15.73
CA PRO A 288 6.27 -15.55 14.63
C PRO A 288 5.29 -16.66 15.06
N LYS A 289 5.61 -17.41 16.11
CA LYS A 289 4.78 -18.52 16.58
C LYS A 289 3.39 -18.10 17.09
N GLU A 290 3.31 -16.94 17.75
CA GLU A 290 2.01 -16.39 18.19
C GLU A 290 1.19 -15.94 16.98
N TYR A 291 1.82 -15.29 16.00
CA TYR A 291 1.18 -14.83 14.78
C TYR A 291 0.64 -15.99 13.92
N ILE A 292 1.43 -17.06 13.77
CA ILE A 292 1.00 -18.27 13.07
C ILE A 292 -0.27 -18.82 13.73
N LYS A 293 -0.25 -19.03 15.05
CA LYS A 293 -1.41 -19.54 15.79
C LYS A 293 -2.65 -18.64 15.67
N GLU A 294 -2.49 -17.32 15.66
CA GLU A 294 -3.59 -16.37 15.49
C GLU A 294 -4.17 -16.43 14.07
N THR A 295 -3.33 -16.56 13.04
CA THR A 295 -3.75 -16.54 11.63
C THR A 295 -4.21 -17.90 11.09
N GLU A 296 -3.79 -19.01 11.70
CA GLU A 296 -4.25 -20.37 11.34
C GLU A 296 -5.76 -20.54 11.43
N GLN A 297 -6.44 -19.76 12.30
CA GLN A 297 -7.89 -19.81 12.46
C GLN A 297 -8.65 -19.20 11.28
N LEU A 298 -8.03 -18.24 10.58
CA LEU A 298 -8.66 -17.49 9.51
C LEU A 298 -7.62 -17.06 8.47
N LEU A 299 -7.33 -17.94 7.51
CA LEU A 299 -6.36 -17.66 6.44
C LEU A 299 -6.88 -16.64 5.41
N ASN A 300 -8.20 -16.60 5.22
CA ASN A 300 -8.89 -15.68 4.31
C ASN A 300 -10.09 -15.07 5.02
N LEU A 301 -10.42 -13.82 4.68
CA LEU A 301 -11.64 -13.16 5.14
C LEU A 301 -12.86 -14.02 4.78
N PRO A 302 -13.85 -14.15 5.68
CA PRO A 302 -15.04 -14.96 5.41
C PRO A 302 -15.87 -14.34 4.29
N GLU A 303 -16.49 -15.17 3.45
CA GLU A 303 -17.36 -14.69 2.38
C GLU A 303 -18.57 -13.94 2.94
N ASP A 304 -18.84 -12.75 2.39
CA ASP A 304 -20.01 -11.94 2.73
C ASP A 304 -20.96 -11.92 1.52
N PRO A 305 -22.22 -12.38 1.66
CA PRO A 305 -23.17 -12.43 0.55
C PRO A 305 -23.49 -11.08 -0.09
N GLU A 306 -23.51 -9.99 0.70
CA GLU A 306 -23.77 -8.65 0.19
C GLU A 306 -22.55 -8.10 -0.57
N ILE A 307 -21.33 -8.34 -0.08
CA ILE A 307 -20.09 -8.04 -0.82
C ILE A 307 -20.06 -8.84 -2.12
N GLU A 308 -20.36 -10.13 -2.07
CA GLU A 308 -20.42 -11.00 -3.25
C GLU A 308 -21.45 -10.52 -4.29
N LYS A 309 -22.58 -9.97 -3.83
CA LYS A 309 -23.62 -9.43 -4.72
C LYS A 309 -23.21 -8.10 -5.35
N LEU A 310 -22.49 -7.25 -4.63
CA LEU A 310 -22.14 -5.90 -5.06
C LEU A 310 -20.82 -5.84 -5.84
N ARG A 311 -19.87 -6.75 -5.58
CA ARG A 311 -18.54 -6.69 -6.20
C ARG A 311 -18.60 -6.92 -7.71
N PRO A 312 -17.71 -6.30 -8.48
CA PRO A 312 -17.57 -6.59 -9.91
C PRO A 312 -17.20 -8.06 -10.16
N LYS A 313 -17.86 -8.66 -11.15
CA LYS A 313 -17.63 -10.05 -11.58
C LYS A 313 -17.45 -10.10 -13.08
N SER A 314 -16.61 -11.02 -13.55
CA SER A 314 -16.48 -11.29 -14.98
C SER A 314 -17.83 -11.79 -15.54
N PRO A 315 -18.22 -11.41 -16.77
CA PRO A 315 -19.41 -11.92 -17.41
C PRO A 315 -19.34 -13.45 -17.52
N VAL A 316 -20.42 -14.14 -17.11
CA VAL A 316 -20.53 -15.59 -17.32
C VAL A 316 -20.79 -15.83 -18.81
N GLN A 317 -19.90 -16.55 -19.50
CA GLN A 317 -20.19 -16.99 -20.87
C GLN A 317 -21.41 -17.91 -20.84
N LYS A 318 -22.50 -17.51 -21.53
CA LYS A 318 -23.67 -18.40 -21.69
C LYS A 318 -23.22 -19.68 -22.39
N PRO A 319 -23.68 -20.87 -21.98
CA PRO A 319 -23.36 -22.11 -22.66
C PRO A 319 -23.77 -21.98 -24.14
N LYS A 320 -22.82 -22.20 -25.05
CA LYS A 320 -23.13 -22.34 -26.47
C LYS A 320 -24.00 -23.59 -26.61
N TYR A 321 -25.28 -23.42 -26.88
CA TYR A 321 -26.11 -24.52 -27.35
C TYR A 321 -25.43 -25.11 -28.59
N LYS A 322 -24.90 -26.33 -28.45
CA LYS A 322 -24.49 -27.11 -29.60
C LYS A 322 -25.77 -27.41 -30.37
N ASN A 323 -25.97 -26.73 -31.51
CA ASN A 323 -26.94 -27.20 -32.49
C ASN A 323 -26.48 -28.58 -32.93
N SER A 324 -27.16 -29.62 -32.44
CA SER A 324 -27.13 -30.95 -33.03
C SER A 324 -27.72 -30.83 -34.43
N ALA A 325 -26.86 -30.82 -35.44
CA ALA A 325 -27.27 -31.04 -36.81
C ALA A 325 -27.82 -32.47 -36.90
N HIS A 326 -29.11 -32.57 -37.21
CA HIS A 326 -29.74 -33.79 -37.73
C HIS A 326 -29.80 -33.69 -39.24
#